data_AF-A0A7S2YRY8-F1
#
_entry.id   AF-A0A7S2YRY8-F1
#
_cell.length_a   1.000
_cell.length_b   1.000
_cell.length_c   1.000
_cell.angle_alpha   90.00
_cell.angle_beta   90.00
_cell.angle_gamma   90.00
#
_symmetry.space_group_name_H-M   'P 1'
#
loop_
_entity.id
_entity.type
_entity.pdbx_description
1 polymer ?
#
loop_
_entity_poly.entity_id
_entity_poly.type
_entity_poly.pdbx_seq_one_letter_code
_entity_poly.pdbx_strand_id
1 'polypeptide(L)'
;EIVPAWVLMHSPYTLARCTQKMLSRRNAVHHEHYASWPVTDRKDLLIQVFKARHALRNVVFNGKKEWYNVAGNESSELGRLKLSEKSRKHAIQAYSDFLQRSALLALLEWLEADPTALVILDLLRQTAEQRDEIEDSVVPPAPSDGDEEDYVPTWPELPWMVEDLEDDTLHFQLFILVTEFGLFLQEDEENNGDIIVSNDPDIDKKLNKLLHKVLIQLNDNYLRNVKISKLRDDVRGEGTIPDYDVSHVSAELHKVVTQLEKQLDEIFDRVEAVVHERIELSNMEAGKYDEV
;
A
#
# COMPACT_ATOMS: atom_id res chain seq x y z
N GLU A 1 0.43 24.64 -6.04
CA GLU A 1 0.51 23.33 -6.71
C GLU A 1 -0.07 22.29 -5.78
N ILE A 2 -0.93 21.42 -6.28
CA ILE A 2 -1.48 20.29 -5.51
C ILE A 2 -0.45 19.16 -5.58
N VAL A 3 -0.16 18.58 -4.42
CA VAL A 3 0.67 17.38 -4.29
C VAL A 3 -0.20 16.26 -3.73
N PRO A 4 -0.79 15.40 -4.58
CA PRO A 4 -1.51 14.22 -4.10
C PRO A 4 -0.52 13.30 -3.36
N ALA A 5 -1.02 12.44 -2.48
CA ALA A 5 -0.19 11.62 -1.60
C ALA A 5 0.81 12.41 -0.72
N TRP A 6 0.61 13.72 -0.50
CA TRP A 6 1.55 14.57 0.24
C TRP A 6 1.91 13.98 1.61
N VAL A 7 0.94 13.40 2.32
CA VAL A 7 1.20 12.79 3.63
C VAL A 7 2.15 11.58 3.51
N LEU A 8 1.96 10.73 2.51
CA LEU A 8 2.82 9.57 2.25
C LEU A 8 4.23 9.99 1.82
N MET A 9 4.34 11.01 0.96
CA MET A 9 5.61 11.47 0.40
C MET A 9 6.42 12.36 1.35
N HIS A 10 5.75 13.35 1.95
CA HIS A 10 6.40 14.44 2.65
C HIS A 10 6.23 14.37 4.17
N SER A 11 5.30 13.56 4.68
CA SER A 11 5.06 13.41 6.12
C SER A 11 4.98 11.94 6.60
N PRO A 12 5.81 11.00 6.06
CA PRO A 12 5.74 9.60 6.48
C PRO A 12 6.07 9.41 7.97
N TYR A 13 6.88 10.29 8.56
CA TYR A 13 7.15 10.28 10.00
C TYR A 13 5.89 10.52 10.84
N THR A 14 5.00 11.41 10.39
CA THR A 14 3.72 11.67 11.07
C THR A 14 2.87 10.41 11.07
N LEU A 15 2.81 9.68 9.96
CA LEU A 15 2.10 8.41 9.87
C LEU A 15 2.70 7.38 10.83
N ALA A 16 4.01 7.17 10.80
CA ALA A 16 4.70 6.24 11.69
C ALA A 16 4.43 6.56 13.17
N ARG A 17 4.54 7.84 13.55
CA ARG A 17 4.27 8.31 14.90
C ARG A 17 2.80 8.11 15.29
N CYS A 18 1.86 8.39 14.39
CA CYS A 18 0.43 8.18 14.63
C CYS A 18 0.12 6.69 14.83
N THR A 19 0.66 5.81 13.99
CA THR A 19 0.53 4.35 14.14
C THR A 19 1.07 3.90 15.50
N GLN A 20 2.28 4.30 15.87
CA GLN A 20 2.85 3.95 17.19
C GLN A 20 2.00 4.47 18.35
N LYS A 21 1.49 5.71 18.23
CA LYS A 21 0.61 6.30 19.25
C LYS A 21 -0.69 5.51 19.39
N MET A 22 -1.31 5.10 18.28
CA MET A 22 -2.53 4.28 18.30
C MET A 22 -2.26 2.91 18.91
N LEU A 23 -1.17 2.24 18.51
CA LEU A 23 -0.75 0.97 19.10
C LEU A 23 -0.50 1.08 20.62
N SER A 24 0.10 2.17 21.10
CA SER A 24 0.30 2.38 22.54
C SER A 24 -1.00 2.61 23.32
N ARG A 25 -2.02 3.18 22.66
CA ARG A 25 -3.36 3.40 23.25
C ARG A 25 -4.21 2.13 23.30
N ARG A 26 -3.83 1.10 22.55
CA ARG A 26 -4.46 -0.24 22.54
C ARG A 26 -4.47 -0.91 23.92
N ASN A 27 -3.57 -0.50 24.82
CA ASN A 27 -3.52 -1.04 26.19
C ASN A 27 -4.74 -0.64 27.06
N ALA A 28 -5.63 0.23 26.57
CA ALA A 28 -6.87 0.58 27.26
C ALA A 28 -8.06 -0.24 26.72
N VAL A 29 -8.73 -0.99 27.60
CA VAL A 29 -9.85 -1.92 27.27
C VAL A 29 -10.95 -1.27 26.41
N HIS A 30 -11.27 0.01 26.64
CA HIS A 30 -12.31 0.71 25.90
C HIS A 30 -11.91 1.09 24.46
N HIS A 31 -10.67 0.86 24.05
CA HIS A 31 -10.18 1.17 22.70
C HIS A 31 -10.02 -0.07 21.81
N GLU A 32 -10.29 -1.26 22.34
CA GLU A 32 -10.08 -2.53 21.63
C GLU A 32 -10.84 -2.61 20.29
N HIS A 33 -12.03 -2.01 20.22
CA HIS A 33 -12.89 -2.06 19.04
C HIS A 33 -12.47 -1.10 17.90
N TYR A 34 -11.64 -0.08 18.14
CA TYR A 34 -11.26 0.90 17.10
C TYR A 34 -9.76 1.23 17.02
N ALA A 35 -8.97 0.81 18.01
CA ALA A 35 -7.52 0.98 18.05
C ALA A 35 -6.75 -0.33 17.84
N SER A 36 -7.45 -1.42 17.51
CA SER A 36 -6.87 -2.75 17.26
C SER A 36 -6.13 -2.87 15.94
N TRP A 37 -6.46 -2.04 14.94
CA TRP A 37 -5.91 -2.14 13.59
C TRP A 37 -4.76 -1.14 13.38
N PRO A 38 -3.62 -1.56 12.80
CA PRO A 38 -2.64 -0.62 12.29
C PRO A 38 -3.35 0.34 11.33
N VAL A 39 -3.15 1.65 11.53
CA VAL A 39 -3.83 2.68 10.72
C VAL A 39 -3.59 2.47 9.22
N THR A 40 -2.44 1.89 8.86
CA THR A 40 -2.02 1.66 7.48
C THR A 40 -2.69 0.47 6.80
N ASP A 41 -3.26 -0.46 7.57
CA ASP A 41 -3.69 -1.76 7.05
C ASP A 41 -5.22 -1.87 7.00
N ARG A 42 -5.93 -0.77 7.26
CA ARG A 42 -7.39 -0.76 7.16
C ARG A 42 -7.84 -0.82 5.71
N LYS A 43 -8.79 -1.71 5.41
CA LYS A 43 -9.40 -1.89 4.09
C LYS A 43 -9.88 -0.58 3.47
N ASP A 44 -10.59 0.24 4.22
CA ASP A 44 -11.17 1.51 3.74
C ASP A 44 -10.08 2.51 3.28
N LEU A 45 -8.97 2.58 4.01
CA LEU A 45 -7.82 3.39 3.63
C LEU A 45 -7.16 2.83 2.37
N LEU A 46 -6.96 1.51 2.29
CA LEU A 46 -6.37 0.87 1.11
C LEU A 46 -7.25 1.10 -0.13
N ILE A 47 -8.58 1.00 -0.01
CA ILE A 47 -9.54 1.31 -1.08
C ILE A 47 -9.42 2.78 -1.50
N GLN A 48 -9.36 3.73 -0.56
CA GLN A 48 -9.21 5.14 -0.89
C GLN A 48 -7.88 5.43 -1.61
N VAL A 49 -6.79 4.83 -1.16
CA VAL A 49 -5.47 4.94 -1.80
C VAL A 49 -5.50 4.34 -3.20
N PHE A 50 -6.13 3.18 -3.37
CA PHE A 50 -6.31 2.52 -4.66
C PHE A 50 -7.10 3.40 -5.63
N LYS A 51 -8.29 3.88 -5.21
CA LYS A 51 -9.14 4.82 -5.97
C LYS A 51 -8.37 6.07 -6.39
N ALA A 52 -7.67 6.71 -5.45
CA ALA A 52 -6.89 7.92 -5.71
C ALA A 52 -5.79 7.67 -6.74
N ARG A 53 -5.08 6.55 -6.65
CA ARG A 53 -4.05 6.17 -7.61
C ARG A 53 -4.64 5.84 -8.99
N HIS A 54 -5.74 5.09 -9.02
CA HIS A 54 -6.44 4.74 -10.26
C HIS A 54 -6.89 6.01 -11.01
N ALA A 55 -7.51 6.96 -10.30
CA ALA A 55 -7.87 8.26 -10.86
C ALA A 55 -6.65 9.01 -11.43
N LEU A 56 -5.49 8.97 -10.76
CA LEU A 56 -4.26 9.59 -11.28
C LEU A 56 -3.68 8.88 -12.50
N ARG A 57 -3.84 7.56 -12.62
CA ARG A 57 -3.35 6.76 -13.77
C ARG A 57 -4.17 7.03 -15.03
N ASN A 58 -5.49 7.14 -14.89
CA ASN A 58 -6.43 7.26 -16.02
C ASN A 58 -6.68 8.69 -16.50
N VAL A 59 -5.84 9.64 -16.11
CA VAL A 59 -5.94 11.01 -16.62
C VAL A 59 -5.50 11.04 -18.09
N VAL A 60 -6.44 11.36 -18.99
CA VAL A 60 -6.16 11.53 -20.42
C VAL A 60 -5.22 12.73 -20.63
N PHE A 61 -3.98 12.44 -21.02
CA PHE A 61 -2.98 13.47 -21.28
C PHE A 61 -3.13 14.02 -22.70
N ASN A 62 -3.69 15.21 -22.83
CA ASN A 62 -3.79 15.94 -24.11
C ASN A 62 -2.45 16.56 -24.55
N GLY A 63 -1.34 15.82 -24.47
CA GLY A 63 -0.03 16.04 -25.14
C GLY A 63 0.73 17.37 -24.96
N LYS A 64 0.07 18.44 -24.50
CA LYS A 64 0.52 19.83 -24.64
C LYS A 64 0.49 20.62 -23.33
N LYS A 65 -0.08 20.08 -22.25
CA LYS A 65 -0.21 20.79 -20.97
C LYS A 65 0.59 20.09 -19.89
N GLU A 66 1.59 20.79 -19.32
CA GLU A 66 2.33 20.32 -18.14
C GLU A 66 1.52 20.36 -16.83
N TRP A 67 0.30 20.91 -16.88
CA TRP A 67 -0.53 21.21 -15.72
C TRP A 67 -1.97 20.74 -15.94
N TYR A 68 -2.54 20.12 -14.91
CA TYR A 68 -3.96 19.81 -14.82
C TYR A 68 -4.65 20.89 -13.97
N ASN A 69 -5.74 21.46 -14.49
CA ASN A 69 -6.63 22.32 -13.71
C ASN A 69 -7.59 21.40 -12.96
N VAL A 70 -7.50 21.36 -11.64
CA VAL A 70 -8.27 20.42 -10.80
C VAL A 70 -9.70 20.93 -10.50
N ALA A 71 -9.97 22.21 -10.74
CA ALA A 71 -11.31 22.79 -10.62
C ALA A 71 -11.67 23.50 -11.93
N GLY A 72 -12.81 23.12 -12.51
CA GLY A 72 -13.28 23.55 -13.84
C GLY A 72 -13.59 25.04 -13.99
N ASN A 73 -13.51 25.86 -12.94
CA ASN A 73 -13.84 27.27 -13.01
C ASN A 73 -12.71 28.16 -12.47
N GLU A 74 -12.27 29.11 -13.30
CA GLU A 74 -11.21 30.10 -13.04
C GLU A 74 -11.57 31.13 -11.93
N SER A 75 -12.71 30.97 -11.26
CA SER A 75 -13.30 31.99 -10.35
C SER A 75 -12.93 31.84 -8.88
N SER A 76 -12.11 30.85 -8.48
CA SER A 76 -11.78 30.66 -7.07
C SER A 76 -10.56 31.49 -6.66
N GLU A 77 -10.79 32.46 -5.77
CA GLU A 77 -9.77 33.27 -5.08
C GLU A 77 -8.77 32.42 -4.25
N LEU A 78 -9.04 31.12 -4.09
CA LEU A 78 -8.13 30.15 -3.51
C LEU A 78 -7.13 29.71 -4.59
N GLY A 79 -5.89 30.19 -4.46
CA GLY A 79 -4.80 30.09 -5.43
C GLY A 79 -4.79 28.86 -6.36
N ARG A 80 -4.43 29.11 -7.63
CA ARG A 80 -4.39 28.14 -8.75
C ARG A 80 -4.10 26.69 -8.32
N LEU A 81 -5.15 25.87 -8.30
CA LEU A 81 -5.13 24.43 -8.06
C LEU A 81 -4.59 23.69 -9.28
N LYS A 82 -3.26 23.77 -9.46
CA LYS A 82 -2.53 23.09 -10.53
C LYS A 82 -1.85 21.84 -10.02
N LEU A 83 -2.04 20.72 -10.71
CA LEU A 83 -1.26 19.49 -10.54
C LEU A 83 -0.23 19.41 -11.67
N SER A 84 1.06 19.27 -11.35
CA SER A 84 2.09 19.01 -12.36
C SER A 84 2.19 17.53 -12.70
N GLU A 85 2.68 17.20 -13.89
CA GLU A 85 2.96 15.81 -14.27
C GLU A 85 3.98 15.15 -13.35
N LYS A 86 4.99 15.91 -12.90
CA LYS A 86 5.98 15.43 -11.92
C LYS A 86 5.29 15.04 -10.60
N SER A 87 4.41 15.89 -10.09
CA SER A 87 3.67 15.61 -8.87
C SER A 87 2.70 14.44 -9.03
N ARG A 88 2.06 14.29 -10.21
CA ARG A 88 1.20 13.14 -10.52
C ARG A 88 1.98 11.83 -10.45
N LYS A 89 3.12 11.75 -11.14
CA LYS A 89 3.98 10.55 -11.14
C LYS A 89 4.47 10.19 -9.74
N HIS A 90 4.92 11.17 -8.97
CA HIS A 90 5.35 10.92 -7.59
C HIS A 90 4.21 10.42 -6.71
N ALA A 91 3.00 10.96 -6.86
CA ALA A 91 1.84 10.50 -6.11
C ALA A 91 1.44 9.07 -6.49
N ILE A 92 1.46 8.73 -7.78
CA ILE A 92 1.23 7.35 -8.25
C ILE A 92 2.24 6.40 -7.61
N GLN A 93 3.53 6.76 -7.61
CA GLN A 93 4.56 5.95 -6.99
C GLN A 93 4.32 5.78 -5.48
N ALA A 94 4.04 6.88 -4.76
CA ALA A 94 3.83 6.83 -3.32
C ALA A 94 2.61 5.97 -2.93
N TYR A 95 1.52 6.05 -3.69
CA TYR A 95 0.36 5.18 -3.50
C TYR A 95 0.67 3.72 -3.87
N SER A 96 1.43 3.47 -4.94
CA SER A 96 1.89 2.12 -5.29
C SER A 96 2.75 1.50 -4.20
N ASP A 97 3.78 2.21 -3.73
CA ASP A 97 4.66 1.73 -2.66
C ASP A 97 3.87 1.39 -1.39
N PHE A 98 2.88 2.23 -1.04
CA PHE A 98 2.02 2.00 0.11
C PHE A 98 1.17 0.73 -0.04
N LEU A 99 0.43 0.60 -1.16
CA LEU A 99 -0.43 -0.57 -1.42
C LEU A 99 0.37 -1.87 -1.48
N GLN A 100 1.47 -1.86 -2.24
CA GLN A 100 2.35 -3.01 -2.40
C GLN A 100 2.98 -3.44 -1.07
N ARG A 101 3.44 -2.49 -0.26
CA ARG A 101 4.00 -2.78 1.07
C ARG A 101 2.95 -3.39 1.99
N SER A 102 1.75 -2.82 2.07
CA SER A 102 0.68 -3.35 2.92
C SER A 102 0.25 -4.75 2.49
N ALA A 103 0.09 -5.00 1.19
CA ALA A 103 -0.31 -6.31 0.67
C ALA A 103 0.78 -7.38 0.86
N LEU A 104 2.06 -7.04 0.71
CA LEU A 104 3.17 -7.97 0.95
C LEU A 104 3.41 -8.26 2.44
N LEU A 105 3.14 -7.31 3.34
CA LEU A 105 3.17 -7.57 4.78
C LEU A 105 2.07 -8.57 5.18
N ALA A 106 0.87 -8.40 4.63
CA ALA A 106 -0.22 -9.36 4.85
C ALA A 106 0.11 -10.75 4.29
N LEU A 107 0.69 -10.80 3.08
CA LEU A 107 1.20 -12.05 2.51
C LEU A 107 2.21 -12.73 3.45
N LEU A 108 3.18 -11.99 4.00
CA LEU A 108 4.13 -12.55 4.96
C LEU A 108 3.43 -13.15 6.17
N GLU A 109 2.49 -12.42 6.78
CA GLU A 109 1.73 -12.91 7.95
C GLU A 109 0.93 -14.19 7.65
N TRP A 110 0.34 -14.28 6.46
CA TRP A 110 -0.39 -15.50 6.08
C TRP A 110 0.53 -16.69 5.84
N LEU A 111 1.71 -16.45 5.26
CA LEU A 111 2.69 -17.51 5.02
C LEU A 111 3.40 -17.98 6.29
N GLU A 112 3.49 -17.14 7.32
CA GLU A 112 3.92 -17.58 8.64
C GLU A 112 2.88 -18.47 9.33
N ALA A 113 1.59 -18.21 9.06
CA ALA A 113 0.50 -19.01 9.61
C ALA A 113 0.32 -20.34 8.88
N ASP A 114 0.53 -20.36 7.56
CA ASP A 114 0.49 -21.55 6.71
C ASP A 114 1.61 -21.50 5.65
N PRO A 115 2.78 -22.11 5.95
CA PRO A 115 3.92 -22.14 5.03
C PRO A 115 3.65 -22.90 3.73
N THR A 116 2.71 -23.86 3.72
CA THR A 116 2.32 -24.59 2.50
C THR A 116 1.59 -23.70 1.51
N ALA A 117 0.97 -22.64 2.02
CA ALA A 117 0.25 -21.63 1.26
C ALA A 117 -0.85 -22.16 0.34
N LEU A 118 -1.30 -23.42 0.50
CA LEU A 118 -2.24 -24.03 -0.44
C LEU A 118 -3.54 -23.23 -0.52
N VAL A 119 -4.09 -22.86 0.65
CA VAL A 119 -5.31 -22.05 0.74
C VAL A 119 -5.09 -20.66 0.12
N ILE A 120 -3.94 -20.04 0.39
CA ILE A 120 -3.63 -18.68 -0.11
C ILE A 120 -3.44 -18.70 -1.62
N LEU A 121 -2.78 -19.72 -2.18
CA LEU A 121 -2.57 -19.87 -3.62
C LEU A 121 -3.91 -20.06 -4.35
N ASP A 122 -4.79 -20.91 -3.80
CA ASP A 122 -6.14 -21.09 -4.34
C ASP A 122 -6.96 -19.79 -4.29
N LEU A 123 -6.88 -19.05 -3.19
CA LEU A 123 -7.56 -17.76 -3.04
C LEU A 123 -6.99 -16.69 -3.98
N LEU A 124 -5.67 -16.61 -4.15
CA LEU A 124 -5.03 -15.70 -5.10
C LEU A 124 -5.48 -15.99 -6.53
N ARG A 125 -5.58 -17.28 -6.90
CA ARG A 125 -6.08 -17.70 -8.19
C ARG A 125 -7.56 -17.31 -8.38
N GLN A 126 -8.43 -17.61 -7.43
CA GLN A 126 -9.84 -17.19 -7.48
C GLN A 126 -9.97 -15.66 -7.60
N THR A 127 -9.12 -14.93 -6.87
CA THR A 127 -9.07 -13.47 -6.95
C THR A 127 -8.60 -12.99 -8.32
N ALA A 128 -7.68 -13.71 -8.98
CA ALA A 128 -7.28 -13.42 -10.35
C ALA A 128 -8.40 -13.67 -11.35
N GLU A 129 -9.21 -14.71 -11.15
CA GLU A 129 -10.40 -15.00 -11.97
C GLU A 129 -11.49 -13.91 -11.80
N GLN A 130 -11.61 -13.31 -10.61
CA GLN A 130 -12.59 -12.27 -10.28
C GLN A 130 -12.04 -10.84 -10.36
N ARG A 131 -10.82 -10.66 -10.89
CA ARG A 131 -10.09 -9.39 -10.84
C ARG A 131 -10.92 -8.21 -11.34
N ASP A 132 -11.52 -8.35 -12.51
CA ASP A 132 -12.21 -7.25 -13.18
C ASP A 132 -13.52 -6.90 -12.45
N GLU A 133 -14.25 -7.91 -11.94
CA GLU A 133 -15.46 -7.69 -11.12
C GLU A 133 -15.14 -6.94 -9.82
N ILE A 134 -14.03 -7.30 -9.16
CA ILE A 134 -13.55 -6.62 -7.96
C ILE A 134 -13.12 -5.20 -8.31
N GLU A 135 -12.37 -5.00 -9.39
CA GLU A 135 -11.92 -3.68 -9.84
C GLU A 135 -13.12 -2.76 -10.13
N ASP A 136 -14.15 -3.26 -10.82
CA ASP A 136 -15.39 -2.53 -11.11
C ASP A 136 -16.21 -2.22 -9.84
N SER A 137 -16.19 -3.11 -8.84
CA SER A 137 -16.86 -2.86 -7.55
C SER A 137 -16.16 -1.79 -6.72
N VAL A 138 -14.82 -1.70 -6.86
CA VAL A 138 -13.99 -0.78 -6.08
C VAL A 138 -13.91 0.57 -6.76
N VAL A 139 -13.73 0.61 -8.08
CA VAL A 139 -13.59 1.84 -8.84
C VAL A 139 -14.96 2.25 -9.36
N PRO A 140 -15.56 3.34 -8.84
CA PRO A 140 -16.81 3.84 -9.42
C PRO A 140 -16.58 4.19 -10.89
N PRO A 141 -17.60 3.96 -11.76
CA PRO A 141 -17.50 4.33 -13.16
C PRO A 141 -17.11 5.81 -13.27
N ALA A 142 -16.30 6.13 -14.29
CA ALA A 142 -15.97 7.52 -14.56
C ALA A 142 -17.28 8.33 -14.65
N PRO A 143 -17.35 9.51 -14.02
CA PRO A 143 -18.55 10.34 -14.10
C PRO A 143 -18.89 10.53 -15.58
N SER A 144 -20.14 10.26 -15.94
CA SER A 144 -20.59 10.49 -17.32
C SER A 144 -20.50 11.99 -17.60
N ASP A 145 -20.12 12.38 -18.82
CA ASP A 145 -19.96 13.79 -19.23
C ASP A 145 -21.26 14.65 -19.09
N GLY A 146 -22.36 14.07 -18.60
CA GLY A 146 -23.64 14.74 -18.36
C GLY A 146 -24.03 14.98 -16.90
N ASP A 147 -23.30 14.44 -15.91
CA ASP A 147 -23.70 14.47 -14.49
C ASP A 147 -22.94 15.50 -13.64
N GLU A 148 -22.26 16.48 -14.26
CA GLU A 148 -21.44 17.47 -13.55
C GLU A 148 -22.24 18.42 -12.63
N GLU A 149 -23.56 18.59 -12.83
CA GLU A 149 -24.32 19.63 -12.13
C GLU A 149 -24.59 19.34 -10.64
N ASP A 150 -24.48 18.09 -10.18
CA ASP A 150 -24.86 17.71 -8.79
C ASP A 150 -23.79 16.89 -8.03
N TYR A 151 -22.54 16.83 -8.49
CA TYR A 151 -21.48 16.13 -7.74
C TYR A 151 -21.15 16.88 -6.43
N VAL A 152 -21.80 16.49 -5.34
CA VAL A 152 -21.44 16.90 -3.99
C VAL A 152 -20.41 15.91 -3.46
N PRO A 153 -19.17 16.33 -3.15
CA PRO A 153 -18.20 15.46 -2.52
C PRO A 153 -18.75 14.96 -1.19
N THR A 154 -19.12 13.69 -1.11
CA THR A 154 -19.50 13.06 0.15
C THR A 154 -18.23 12.62 0.88
N TRP A 155 -18.16 12.94 2.17
CA TRP A 155 -17.12 12.35 3.01
C TRP A 155 -17.35 10.85 3.05
N PRO A 156 -16.28 10.03 2.95
CA PRO A 156 -16.42 8.60 3.15
C PRO A 156 -17.03 8.34 4.52
N GLU A 157 -17.86 7.32 4.63
CA GLU A 157 -18.37 6.87 5.93
C GLU A 157 -17.20 6.61 6.87
N LEU A 158 -17.33 7.06 8.11
CA LEU A 158 -16.28 6.83 9.08
C LEU A 158 -16.21 5.33 9.38
N PRO A 159 -15.02 4.75 9.57
CA PRO A 159 -14.85 3.30 9.69
C PRO A 159 -15.71 2.63 10.77
N TRP A 160 -16.04 3.37 11.83
CA TRP A 160 -16.88 2.89 12.93
C TRP A 160 -18.39 3.03 12.67
N MET A 161 -18.79 3.49 11.48
CA MET A 161 -20.19 3.54 11.04
C MET A 161 -20.56 2.36 10.14
N VAL A 162 -19.60 1.55 9.69
CA VAL A 162 -19.86 0.39 8.83
C VAL A 162 -20.12 -0.82 9.72
N GLU A 163 -21.41 -1.16 9.91
CA GLU A 163 -21.85 -2.24 10.82
C GLU A 163 -21.46 -3.64 10.32
N ASP A 164 -21.19 -3.79 9.01
CA ASP A 164 -20.88 -5.06 8.34
C ASP A 164 -19.50 -5.02 7.63
N LEU A 165 -18.44 -4.62 8.35
CA LEU A 165 -17.08 -4.96 7.95
C LEU A 165 -16.84 -6.46 8.22
N GLU A 166 -17.62 -7.35 7.59
CA GLU A 166 -17.15 -8.73 7.40
C GLU A 166 -15.77 -8.66 6.73
N ASP A 167 -14.85 -9.52 7.17
CA ASP A 167 -13.40 -9.41 7.04
C ASP A 167 -12.88 -9.60 5.60
N ASP A 168 -13.35 -8.76 4.70
CA ASP A 168 -13.01 -8.70 3.29
C ASP A 168 -11.73 -7.87 3.05
N THR A 169 -10.98 -7.61 4.12
CA THR A 169 -9.63 -7.03 4.05
C THR A 169 -8.70 -8.00 3.32
N LEU A 170 -8.83 -9.30 3.60
CA LEU A 170 -8.09 -10.37 2.96
C LEU A 170 -8.28 -10.34 1.44
N HIS A 171 -9.51 -10.43 0.92
CA HIS A 171 -9.73 -10.44 -0.53
C HIS A 171 -9.24 -9.15 -1.18
N PHE A 172 -9.38 -7.99 -0.53
CA PHE A 172 -8.86 -6.75 -1.09
C PHE A 172 -7.32 -6.73 -1.15
N GLN A 173 -6.63 -7.28 -0.15
CA GLN A 173 -5.18 -7.42 -0.16
C GLN A 173 -4.71 -8.45 -1.20
N LEU A 174 -5.42 -9.58 -1.36
CA LEU A 174 -5.18 -10.54 -2.44
C LEU A 174 -5.38 -9.88 -3.82
N PHE A 175 -6.41 -9.05 -3.97
CA PHE A 175 -6.67 -8.28 -5.19
C PHE A 175 -5.52 -7.32 -5.51
N ILE A 176 -4.96 -6.64 -4.49
CA ILE A 176 -3.75 -5.83 -4.66
C ILE A 176 -2.56 -6.70 -5.10
N LEU A 177 -2.34 -7.87 -4.49
CA LEU A 177 -1.22 -8.76 -4.87
C LEU A 177 -1.32 -9.20 -6.33
N VAL A 178 -2.51 -9.63 -6.77
CA VAL A 178 -2.77 -10.03 -8.15
C VAL A 178 -2.55 -8.85 -9.09
N THR A 179 -3.15 -7.70 -8.80
CA THR A 179 -3.14 -6.53 -9.70
C THR A 179 -1.77 -5.86 -9.78
N GLU A 180 -1.01 -5.79 -8.67
CA GLU A 180 0.29 -5.10 -8.65
C GLU A 180 1.45 -5.95 -9.13
N PHE A 181 1.38 -7.27 -8.96
CA PHE A 181 2.49 -8.16 -9.26
C PHE A 181 2.20 -9.16 -10.39
N GLY A 182 0.99 -9.16 -10.95
CA GLY A 182 0.60 -10.07 -12.02
C GLY A 182 0.65 -11.53 -11.58
N LEU A 183 0.30 -11.82 -10.31
CA LEU A 183 0.27 -13.19 -9.83
C LEU A 183 -0.84 -13.94 -10.56
N PHE A 184 -0.50 -15.11 -11.13
CA PHE A 184 -1.38 -15.93 -11.95
C PHE A 184 -1.87 -15.28 -13.25
N LEU A 185 -1.39 -14.09 -13.63
CA LEU A 185 -1.79 -13.43 -14.87
C LEU A 185 -0.75 -13.68 -15.96
N GLN A 186 -1.21 -14.07 -17.15
CA GLN A 186 -0.39 -14.23 -18.34
C GLN A 186 -1.09 -13.57 -19.53
N GLU A 187 -0.33 -12.92 -20.41
CA GLU A 187 -0.86 -12.42 -21.69
C GLU A 187 -1.07 -13.60 -22.64
N ASP A 188 -2.29 -13.72 -23.16
CA ASP A 188 -2.66 -14.68 -24.19
C ASP A 188 -2.14 -14.19 -25.55
N GLU A 189 -1.03 -14.78 -25.99
CA GLU A 189 -0.42 -14.47 -27.28
C GLU A 189 -1.36 -14.79 -28.47
N GLU A 190 -2.30 -15.71 -28.31
CA GLU A 190 -3.25 -16.10 -29.36
C GLU A 190 -4.44 -15.14 -29.44
N ASN A 191 -4.89 -14.62 -28.29
CA ASN A 191 -6.03 -13.69 -28.19
C ASN A 191 -5.61 -12.24 -28.01
N ASN A 192 -4.69 -11.76 -28.86
CA ASN A 192 -4.33 -10.34 -28.95
C ASN A 192 -3.86 -9.71 -27.60
N GLY A 193 -3.27 -10.51 -26.71
CA GLY A 193 -2.77 -10.05 -25.42
C GLY A 193 -3.82 -9.96 -24.32
N ASP A 194 -4.97 -10.63 -24.48
CA ASP A 194 -5.96 -10.76 -23.40
C ASP A 194 -5.31 -11.39 -22.15
N ILE A 195 -5.69 -10.91 -20.96
CA ILE A 195 -5.12 -11.42 -19.71
C ILE A 195 -5.86 -12.70 -19.32
N ILE A 196 -5.14 -13.82 -19.23
CA ILE A 196 -5.67 -15.11 -18.78
C ILE A 196 -5.07 -15.53 -17.45
N VAL A 197 -5.83 -16.33 -16.68
CA VAL A 197 -5.35 -16.94 -15.44
C VAL A 197 -4.56 -18.20 -15.77
N SER A 198 -3.26 -18.23 -15.42
CA SER A 198 -2.37 -19.35 -15.70
C SER A 198 -2.01 -20.15 -14.45
N ASN A 199 -1.84 -21.46 -14.62
CA ASN A 199 -1.21 -22.32 -13.61
C ASN A 199 0.31 -22.14 -13.73
N ASP A 200 0.84 -21.10 -13.09
CA ASP A 200 2.27 -20.82 -13.13
C ASP A 200 3.06 -21.80 -12.23
N PRO A 201 3.88 -22.71 -12.79
CA PRO A 201 4.67 -23.64 -11.99
C PRO A 201 5.77 -22.93 -11.17
N ASP A 202 6.13 -21.70 -11.52
CA ASP A 202 7.14 -20.89 -10.84
C ASP A 202 6.53 -19.93 -9.80
N ILE A 203 5.26 -20.10 -9.41
CA ILE A 203 4.57 -19.20 -8.49
C ILE A 203 5.31 -19.05 -7.16
N ASP A 204 5.82 -20.14 -6.59
CA ASP A 204 6.58 -20.13 -5.34
C ASP A 204 7.85 -19.26 -5.45
N LYS A 205 8.56 -19.40 -6.57
CA LYS A 205 9.75 -18.61 -6.87
C LYS A 205 9.41 -17.13 -7.01
N LYS A 206 8.25 -16.80 -7.61
CA LYS A 206 7.74 -15.42 -7.69
C LYS A 206 7.42 -14.88 -6.30
N LEU A 207 6.67 -15.61 -5.47
CA LEU A 207 6.36 -15.20 -4.10
C LEU A 207 7.62 -14.96 -3.27
N ASN A 208 8.57 -15.91 -3.31
CA ASN A 208 9.85 -15.77 -2.60
C ASN A 208 10.62 -14.52 -3.05
N LYS A 209 10.64 -14.23 -4.36
CA LYS A 209 11.25 -13.02 -4.90
C LYS A 209 10.54 -11.75 -4.42
N LEU A 210 9.21 -11.75 -4.37
CA LEU A 210 8.44 -10.61 -3.87
C LEU A 210 8.75 -10.33 -2.39
N LEU A 211 8.83 -11.35 -1.55
CA LEU A 211 9.17 -11.19 -0.14
C LEU A 211 10.62 -10.74 0.07
N HIS A 212 11.62 -11.49 -0.41
CA HIS A 212 13.02 -11.14 -0.17
C HIS A 212 13.43 -9.81 -0.78
N LYS A 213 12.96 -9.51 -2.00
CA LYS A 213 13.45 -8.35 -2.73
C LYS A 213 12.52 -7.16 -2.56
N VAL A 214 11.23 -7.34 -2.87
CA VAL A 214 10.31 -6.21 -2.99
C VAL A 214 9.86 -5.72 -1.62
N LEU A 215 9.42 -6.62 -0.72
CA LEU A 215 8.96 -6.23 0.61
C LEU A 215 10.08 -5.57 1.44
N ILE A 216 11.29 -6.15 1.43
CA ILE A 216 12.44 -5.57 2.13
C ILE A 216 12.79 -4.20 1.58
N GLN A 217 12.86 -4.06 0.24
CA GLN A 217 13.16 -2.78 -0.40
C GLN A 217 12.10 -1.71 -0.07
N LEU A 218 10.81 -2.07 -0.08
CA LEU A 218 9.72 -1.14 0.27
C LEU A 218 9.79 -0.69 1.74
N ASN A 219 10.11 -1.59 2.67
CA ASN A 219 10.27 -1.23 4.08
C ASN A 219 11.52 -0.38 4.34
N ASP A 220 12.64 -0.69 3.70
CA ASP A 220 13.85 0.14 3.77
C ASP A 220 13.62 1.55 3.19
N ASN A 221 12.94 1.64 2.04
CA ASN A 221 12.53 2.91 1.47
C ASN A 221 11.61 3.70 2.41
N TYR A 222 10.63 3.03 3.03
CA TYR A 222 9.74 3.65 4.00
C TYR A 222 10.51 4.20 5.21
N LEU A 223 11.39 3.39 5.81
CA LEU A 223 12.25 3.81 6.92
C LEU A 223 13.12 5.02 6.55
N ARG A 224 13.76 5.00 5.37
CA ARG A 224 14.56 6.11 4.85
C ARG A 224 13.72 7.38 4.73
N ASN A 225 12.52 7.27 4.18
CA ASN A 225 11.61 8.41 4.02
C ASN A 225 11.14 8.97 5.38
N VAL A 226 10.89 8.11 6.36
CA VAL A 226 10.58 8.52 7.75
C VAL A 226 11.75 9.28 8.36
N LYS A 227 12.99 8.78 8.25
CA LYS A 227 14.21 9.46 8.72
C LYS A 227 14.35 10.85 8.10
N ILE A 228 14.25 10.94 6.77
CA ILE A 228 14.34 12.22 6.02
C ILE A 228 13.22 13.18 6.46
N SER A 229 12.01 12.68 6.69
CA SER A 229 10.90 13.49 7.18
C SER A 229 11.16 14.05 8.57
N LYS A 230 11.63 13.21 9.52
CA LYS A 230 11.96 13.66 10.87
C LYS A 230 13.12 14.66 10.88
N LEU A 231 14.15 14.43 10.06
CA LEU A 231 15.30 15.34 9.94
C LEU A 231 14.87 16.72 9.43
N ARG A 232 13.96 16.79 8.47
CA ARG A 232 13.39 18.07 8.01
C ARG A 232 12.65 18.81 9.13
N ASP A 233 11.97 18.08 10.01
CA ASP A 233 11.33 18.67 11.19
C ASP A 233 12.38 19.16 12.21
N ASP A 234 13.47 18.42 12.41
CA ASP A 234 14.57 18.82 13.31
C ASP A 234 15.21 20.14 12.84
N VAL A 235 15.61 20.20 11.57
CA VAL A 235 16.23 21.39 10.95
C VAL A 235 15.30 22.60 11.05
N ARG A 236 14.00 22.41 10.86
CA ARG A 236 13.03 23.50 11.00
C ARG A 236 12.87 23.93 12.45
N GLY A 237 12.85 22.97 13.38
CA GLY A 237 12.74 23.21 14.81
C GLY A 237 13.92 24.04 15.33
N GLU A 238 15.13 23.65 14.98
CA GLU A 238 16.38 24.34 15.33
C GLU A 238 16.40 25.79 14.82
N GLY A 239 15.92 26.03 13.59
CA GLY A 239 15.83 27.39 13.03
C GLY A 239 14.72 28.27 13.63
N THR A 240 13.78 27.70 14.41
CA THR A 240 12.59 28.42 14.89
C THR A 240 12.56 28.57 16.41
N ILE A 241 13.04 27.57 17.16
CA ILE A 241 12.92 27.47 18.61
C ILE A 241 14.32 27.62 19.23
N PRO A 242 14.57 28.64 20.09
CA PRO A 242 15.81 28.74 20.84
C PRO A 242 16.04 27.49 21.71
N ASP A 243 17.29 27.01 21.76
CA ASP A 243 17.69 25.82 22.53
C ASP A 243 16.90 24.54 22.18
N TYR A 244 16.47 24.40 20.91
CA TYR A 244 15.74 23.23 20.42
C TYR A 244 16.51 21.93 20.64
N ASP A 245 17.81 21.93 20.36
CA ASP A 245 18.73 20.80 20.50
C ASP A 245 18.84 20.29 21.95
N VAL A 246 18.69 21.19 22.93
CA VAL A 246 18.72 20.84 24.36
C VAL A 246 17.45 20.11 24.79
N SER A 247 16.31 20.40 24.18
CA SER A 247 14.98 19.91 24.60
C SER A 247 14.40 18.82 23.69
N HIS A 248 15.01 18.58 22.52
CA HIS A 248 14.47 17.70 21.49
C HIS A 248 15.40 16.52 21.17
N VAL A 249 14.81 15.35 20.91
CA VAL A 249 15.56 14.14 20.52
C VAL A 249 15.72 14.10 19.00
N SER A 250 16.97 14.14 18.55
CA SER A 250 17.34 14.06 17.12
C SER A 250 16.73 12.84 16.42
N ALA A 251 16.54 12.94 15.10
CA ALA A 251 15.98 11.86 14.28
C ALA A 251 16.63 10.49 14.48
N GLU A 252 17.96 10.43 14.62
CA GLU A 252 18.72 9.18 14.77
C GLU A 252 18.40 8.44 16.07
N LEU A 253 18.09 9.18 17.13
CA LEU A 253 17.80 8.64 18.45
C LEU A 253 16.30 8.61 18.76
N HIS A 254 15.47 9.07 17.82
CA HIS A 254 14.04 9.21 18.06
C HIS A 254 13.37 7.83 18.09
N LYS A 255 12.61 7.55 19.16
CA LYS A 255 11.98 6.24 19.42
C LYS A 255 11.21 5.64 18.24
N VAL A 256 10.50 6.48 17.48
CA VAL A 256 9.77 6.05 16.25
C VAL A 256 10.73 5.46 15.21
N VAL A 257 11.86 6.13 14.97
CA VAL A 257 12.86 5.72 13.97
C VAL A 257 13.55 4.44 14.42
N THR A 258 14.02 4.39 15.67
CA THR A 258 14.68 3.20 16.21
C THR A 258 13.75 1.99 16.26
N GLN A 259 12.44 2.20 16.49
CA GLN A 259 11.47 1.11 16.44
C GLN A 259 11.25 0.61 15.00
N LEU A 260 11.20 1.51 14.02
CA LEU A 260 11.07 1.11 12.61
C LEU A 260 12.33 0.38 12.11
N GLU A 261 13.52 0.76 12.57
CA GLU A 261 14.76 0.01 12.30
C GLU A 261 14.64 -1.42 12.81
N LYS A 262 14.27 -1.58 14.09
CA LYS A 262 14.05 -2.91 14.68
C LYS A 262 12.98 -3.71 13.92
N GLN A 263 11.89 -3.05 13.52
CA GLN A 263 10.83 -3.71 12.73
C GLN A 263 11.32 -4.15 11.36
N LEU A 264 12.21 -3.39 10.71
CA LEU A 264 12.82 -3.80 9.44
C LEU A 264 13.70 -5.03 9.63
N ASP A 265 14.51 -5.07 10.69
CA ASP A 265 15.33 -6.25 11.03
C ASP A 265 14.45 -7.47 11.31
N GLU A 266 13.36 -7.30 12.08
CA GLU A 266 12.38 -8.35 12.35
C GLU A 266 11.70 -8.86 11.07
N ILE A 267 11.32 -7.96 10.15
CA ILE A 267 10.73 -8.34 8.87
C ILE A 267 11.74 -9.13 8.03
N PHE A 268 13.02 -8.74 8.05
CA PHE A 268 14.07 -9.48 7.35
C PHE A 268 14.19 -10.92 7.87
N ASP A 269 14.30 -11.10 9.19
CA ASP A 269 14.39 -12.42 9.81
C ASP A 269 13.16 -13.29 9.51
N ARG A 270 11.96 -12.69 9.55
CA ARG A 270 10.69 -13.36 9.21
C ARG A 270 10.64 -13.82 7.76
N VAL A 271 11.08 -12.96 6.83
CA VAL A 271 11.13 -13.30 5.39
C VAL A 271 12.11 -14.44 5.12
N GLU A 272 13.30 -14.40 5.71
CA GLU A 272 14.30 -15.46 5.57
C GLU A 272 13.75 -16.80 6.10
N ALA A 273 13.09 -16.78 7.26
CA ALA A 273 12.49 -17.98 7.84
C ALA A 273 11.41 -18.60 6.92
N VAL A 274 10.45 -17.80 6.47
CA VAL A 274 9.35 -18.26 5.60
C VAL A 274 9.87 -18.81 4.28
N VAL A 275 10.82 -18.12 3.64
CA VAL A 275 11.33 -18.57 2.34
C VAL A 275 12.18 -19.83 2.49
N HIS A 276 12.98 -19.92 3.55
CA HIS A 276 13.75 -21.13 3.83
C HIS A 276 12.84 -22.36 4.00
N GLU A 277 11.81 -22.24 4.84
CA GLU A 277 10.82 -23.30 5.08
C GLU A 277 10.12 -23.72 3.77
N ARG A 278 9.71 -22.76 2.94
CA ARG A 278 9.09 -23.06 1.64
C ARG A 278 10.02 -23.78 0.67
N ILE A 279 11.30 -23.42 0.64
CA ILE A 279 12.29 -24.11 -0.19
C ILE A 279 12.47 -25.56 0.30
N GLU A 280 12.49 -25.78 1.62
CA GLU A 280 12.56 -27.13 2.18
C GLU A 280 11.34 -27.97 1.81
N LEU A 281 10.13 -27.42 1.94
CA LEU A 281 8.88 -28.08 1.54
C LEU A 281 8.90 -28.46 0.05
N SER A 282 9.28 -27.53 -0.82
CA SER A 282 9.39 -27.78 -2.27
C SER A 282 10.40 -28.88 -2.60
N ASN A 283 11.55 -28.92 -1.92
CA ASN A 283 12.55 -29.97 -2.10
C ASN A 283 12.06 -31.34 -1.60
N MET A 284 11.31 -31.38 -0.50
CA MET A 284 10.71 -32.63 0.01
C MET A 284 9.65 -33.18 -0.94
N GLU A 285 8.88 -32.32 -1.59
CA GLU A 285 7.91 -32.73 -2.61
C GLU A 285 8.60 -33.25 -3.85
N ALA A 286 9.64 -32.57 -4.35
CA ALA A 286 10.41 -33.03 -5.51
C ALA A 286 11.08 -34.40 -5.27
N GLY A 287 11.68 -34.61 -4.10
CA GLY A 287 12.36 -35.87 -3.76
C GLY A 287 11.43 -37.08 -3.69
N LYS A 288 10.14 -36.90 -3.38
CA LYS A 288 9.15 -38.01 -3.42
C LYS A 288 8.91 -38.55 -4.82
N TYR A 289 9.16 -37.77 -5.86
CA TYR A 289 8.96 -38.19 -7.25
C TYR A 289 10.14 -38.95 -7.84
N ASP A 290 11.34 -38.83 -7.26
CA ASP A 290 12.55 -39.52 -7.74
C ASP A 290 12.67 -40.97 -7.25
N GLU A 291 11.90 -41.38 -6.23
CA GLU A 291 11.92 -42.75 -5.66
C GLU A 291 10.89 -43.71 -6.28
N VAL A 292 10.12 -43.28 -7.30
CA VAL A 292 9.06 -44.06 -7.97
C VAL A 292 9.43 -44.38 -9.42
#